data_AF-A0A8J5J9F7-F1
#
_entry.id   AF-A0A8J5J9F7-F1
#
_cell.length_a   1.000
_cell.length_b   1.000
_cell.length_c   1.000
_cell.angle_alpha   90.00
_cell.angle_beta   90.00
_cell.angle_gamma   90.00
#
_symmetry.space_group_name_H-M   'P 1'
#
loop_
_entity.id
_entity.type
_entity.pdbx_description
1 polymer ?
#
loop_
_entity_poly.entity_id
_entity_poly.type
_entity_poly.pdbx_seq_one_letter_code
_entity_poly.pdbx_strand_id
1 'polypeptide(L)'
;LYNSGNGFTNQVHHLLKRRPDYQELAVAAFRKGNCFGLTVPDQRTSDVFRWIEWCVMDRMPVSFCERPIVRRNAKMDPISAAALQKYIDLLYTYVR
;
A
#
# COMPACT_ATOMS: atom_id res chain seq x y z
N LEU A 1 -7.12 -32.29 -0.24
CA LEU A 1 -8.15 -31.22 -0.22
C LEU A 1 -7.64 -30.08 -1.10
N TYR A 2 -8.09 -30.04 -2.35
CA TYR A 2 -7.73 -29.00 -3.32
C TYR A 2 -8.51 -27.74 -2.95
N ASN A 3 -7.84 -26.78 -2.31
CA ASN A 3 -8.41 -25.44 -2.19
C ASN A 3 -8.38 -24.82 -3.59
N SER A 4 -9.53 -24.40 -4.08
CA SER A 4 -9.71 -23.63 -5.30
C SER A 4 -9.04 -22.26 -5.16
N GLY A 5 -7.72 -22.26 -5.13
CA GLY A 5 -6.89 -21.07 -5.02
C GLY A 5 -7.18 -20.15 -6.19
N ASN A 6 -7.19 -18.85 -5.93
CA ASN A 6 -7.34 -17.84 -6.96
C ASN A 6 -6.34 -18.10 -8.12
N GLY A 7 -6.66 -17.67 -9.34
CA GLY A 7 -5.82 -17.93 -10.52
C GLY A 7 -4.36 -17.50 -10.34
N PHE A 8 -4.09 -16.52 -9.47
CA PHE A 8 -2.76 -16.05 -9.13
C PHE A 8 -1.95 -17.10 -8.33
N THR A 9 -2.54 -17.73 -7.30
CA THR A 9 -1.87 -18.79 -6.53
C THR A 9 -1.50 -19.99 -7.41
N ASN A 10 -2.36 -20.34 -8.37
CA ASN A 10 -2.05 -21.39 -9.35
C ASN A 10 -0.89 -20.99 -10.27
N GLN A 11 -0.87 -19.74 -10.76
CA GLN A 11 0.23 -19.26 -11.59
C GLN A 11 1.56 -19.22 -10.84
N VAL A 12 1.59 -18.69 -9.62
CA VAL A 12 2.82 -18.67 -8.80
C VAL A 12 3.29 -20.08 -8.50
N HIS A 13 2.38 -21.01 -8.20
CA HIS A 13 2.74 -22.42 -7.99
C HIS A 13 3.36 -23.05 -9.24
N HIS A 14 2.77 -22.83 -10.42
CA HIS A 14 3.33 -23.30 -11.69
C HIS A 14 4.71 -22.70 -11.99
N LEU A 15 4.89 -21.41 -11.70
CA LEU A 15 6.18 -20.71 -11.83
C LEU A 15 7.23 -21.32 -10.91
N LEU A 16 6.93 -21.46 -9.61
CA LEU A 16 7.86 -22.04 -8.63
C LEU A 16 8.23 -23.49 -8.94
N LYS A 17 7.28 -24.28 -9.49
CA LYS A 17 7.56 -25.65 -9.92
C LYS A 17 8.55 -25.72 -11.10
N ARG A 18 8.53 -24.74 -12.01
CA ARG A 18 9.43 -24.68 -13.17
C ARG A 18 10.73 -23.93 -12.88
N ARG A 19 10.72 -23.01 -11.92
CA ARG A 19 11.82 -22.14 -11.53
C ARG A 19 11.88 -22.04 -10.00
N PRO A 20 12.51 -23.01 -9.32
CA PRO A 20 12.66 -22.98 -7.86
C PRO A 20 13.41 -21.74 -7.37
N ASP A 21 14.27 -21.16 -8.22
CA ASP A 21 15.06 -19.95 -8.02
C ASP A 21 14.25 -18.64 -8.16
N TYR A 22 12.99 -18.72 -8.59
CA TYR A 22 12.17 -17.54 -8.92
C TYR A 22 12.07 -16.55 -7.76
N GLN A 23 11.95 -17.03 -6.52
CA GLN A 23 11.80 -16.15 -5.36
C GLN A 23 13.07 -15.33 -5.11
N GLU A 24 14.24 -15.94 -5.26
CA GLU A 24 15.53 -15.24 -5.15
C GLU A 24 15.70 -14.22 -6.28
N LEU A 25 15.34 -14.60 -7.51
CA LEU A 25 15.36 -13.70 -8.67
C LEU A 25 14.42 -12.50 -8.50
N ALA A 26 13.22 -12.72 -7.96
CA ALA A 26 12.26 -11.65 -7.69
C ALA A 26 12.77 -10.68 -6.62
N VAL A 27 13.37 -11.19 -5.54
CA VAL A 27 14.01 -10.37 -4.51
C VAL A 27 15.21 -9.60 -5.08
N ALA A 28 16.05 -10.24 -5.89
CA ALA A 28 17.18 -9.59 -6.54
C ALA A 28 16.73 -8.48 -7.51
N ALA A 29 15.68 -8.72 -8.29
CA ALA A 29 15.08 -7.73 -9.18
C ALA A 29 14.47 -6.56 -8.40
N PHE A 30 13.77 -6.82 -7.30
CA PHE A 30 13.24 -5.78 -6.42
C PHE A 30 14.35 -4.90 -5.83
N ARG A 31 15.44 -5.52 -5.34
CA ARG A 31 16.62 -4.80 -4.80
C ARG A 31 17.35 -3.99 -5.86
N LYS A 32 17.44 -4.53 -7.09
CA LYS A 32 18.03 -3.82 -8.24
C LYS A 32 17.22 -2.56 -8.62
N GLY A 33 15.95 -2.49 -8.21
CA GLY A 33 15.04 -1.42 -8.58
C GLY A 33 14.53 -1.56 -10.01
N ASN A 34 13.55 -0.73 -10.39
CA ASN A 34 13.09 -0.68 -11.78
C ASN A 34 14.08 0.13 -12.65
N CYS A 35 14.00 -0.07 -13.96
CA CYS A 35 14.83 0.66 -14.93
C CYS A 35 14.64 2.18 -14.90
N PHE A 36 13.55 2.67 -14.29
CA PHE A 36 13.26 4.07 -14.13
C PHE A 36 13.85 4.67 -12.84
N GLY A 37 14.48 3.85 -11.98
CA GLY A 37 15.00 4.28 -10.68
C GLY A 37 13.90 4.72 -9.70
N LEU A 38 12.65 4.36 -9.95
CA LEU A 38 11.51 4.77 -9.13
C LEU A 38 11.32 3.80 -7.96
N THR A 39 11.20 4.31 -6.75
CA THR A 39 10.72 3.51 -5.62
C THR A 39 9.21 3.39 -5.73
N VAL A 40 8.71 2.16 -5.89
CA VAL A 40 7.26 1.92 -5.77
C VAL A 40 6.92 1.97 -4.27
N PRO A 41 5.99 2.83 -3.84
CA PRO A 41 5.61 2.91 -2.44
C PRO A 41 5.01 1.58 -1.99
N ASP A 42 5.30 1.18 -0.76
CA ASP A 42 4.62 0.03 -0.16
C ASP A 42 3.12 0.32 0.05
N GLN A 43 2.36 -0.72 0.39
CA GLN A 43 0.91 -0.60 0.61
C GLN A 43 0.59 0.41 1.72
N ARG A 44 1.38 0.44 2.79
CA ARG A 44 1.15 1.34 3.92
C ARG A 44 1.31 2.80 3.50
N THR A 45 2.36 3.11 2.76
CA THR A 45 2.65 4.44 2.22
C THR A 45 1.53 4.88 1.29
N SER A 46 1.07 3.96 0.42
CA SER A 46 -0.05 4.21 -0.48
C SER A 46 -1.36 4.50 0.27
N ASP A 47 -1.64 3.78 1.35
CA ASP A 47 -2.84 3.96 2.17
C ASP A 47 -2.80 5.27 2.97
N VAL A 48 -1.65 5.63 3.52
CA VAL A 48 -1.46 6.94 4.17
C VAL A 48 -1.75 8.07 3.18
N PHE A 49 -1.19 8.00 1.97
CA PHE A 49 -1.43 9.03 0.96
C PHE A 49 -2.92 9.12 0.56
N ARG A 50 -3.61 7.99 0.39
CA ARG A 50 -5.04 7.98 0.10
C ARG A 50 -5.89 8.55 1.25
N TRP A 51 -5.52 8.32 2.50
CA TRP A 51 -6.18 8.97 3.64
C TRP A 51 -6.04 10.50 3.59
N ILE A 52 -4.85 10.98 3.24
CA ILE A 52 -4.57 12.42 3.09
C ILE A 52 -5.39 12.99 1.95
N GLU A 53 -5.33 12.37 0.77
CA GLU A 53 -6.10 12.75 -0.41
C GLU A 53 -7.59 12.84 -0.06
N TRP A 54 -8.16 11.81 0.58
CA TRP A 54 -9.57 11.82 0.94
C TRP A 54 -9.91 12.96 1.90
N CYS A 55 -9.13 13.18 2.95
CA CYS A 55 -9.41 14.25 3.91
C CYS A 55 -9.29 15.64 3.28
N VAL A 56 -8.25 15.87 2.47
CA VAL A 56 -7.97 17.18 1.89
C VAL A 56 -8.94 17.50 0.75
N MET A 57 -9.16 16.56 -0.18
CA MET A 57 -9.96 16.80 -1.38
C MET A 57 -11.45 16.94 -1.04
N ASP A 58 -11.98 16.12 -0.13
CA ASP A 58 -13.38 16.20 0.32
C ASP A 58 -13.57 17.18 1.49
N ARG A 59 -12.51 17.88 1.93
CA ARG A 59 -12.52 18.85 3.03
C ARG A 59 -13.04 18.26 4.35
N MET A 60 -12.71 17.01 4.62
CA MET A 60 -13.08 16.34 5.86
C MET A 60 -12.07 16.66 6.98
N PRO A 61 -12.54 16.77 8.23
CA PRO A 61 -11.61 16.93 9.35
C PRO A 61 -10.71 15.69 9.47
N VAL A 62 -9.47 15.86 9.95
CA VAL A 62 -8.51 14.75 10.10
C VAL A 62 -9.03 13.63 11.02
N SER A 63 -9.89 13.94 11.98
CA SER A 63 -10.60 12.95 12.82
C SER A 63 -11.53 12.01 12.04
N PHE A 64 -11.82 12.32 10.77
CA PHE A 64 -12.62 11.49 9.88
C PHE A 64 -12.08 10.06 9.74
N CYS A 65 -10.75 9.89 9.66
CA CYS A 65 -10.11 8.58 9.51
C CYS A 65 -10.30 7.65 10.72
N GLU A 66 -10.72 8.20 11.87
CA GLU A 66 -10.96 7.44 13.10
C GLU A 66 -12.42 7.05 13.29
N ARG A 67 -13.34 7.61 12.50
CA ARG A 67 -14.78 7.34 12.65
C ARG A 67 -15.06 5.85 12.43
N PRO A 68 -15.78 5.18 13.35
CA PRO A 68 -16.01 3.73 13.25
C PRO A 68 -16.66 3.28 11.93
N ILE A 69 -17.65 4.05 11.44
CA ILE A 69 -18.31 3.75 10.16
C ILE A 69 -17.37 3.90 8.97
N VAL A 70 -16.45 4.86 9.02
CA VAL A 70 -15.46 5.10 7.97
C VAL A 70 -14.45 3.96 7.96
N ARG A 71 -13.89 3.60 9.12
CA ARG A 71 -12.97 2.46 9.25
C ARG A 71 -13.58 1.13 8.79
N ARG A 72 -14.86 0.90 9.10
CA ARG A 72 -15.56 -0.32 8.67
C ARG A 72 -15.72 -0.41 7.15
N ASN A 73 -15.84 0.72 6.47
CA ASN A 73 -16.12 0.77 5.03
C ASN A 73 -14.86 1.06 4.18
N ALA A 74 -13.81 1.63 4.77
CA ALA A 74 -12.56 1.93 4.09
C ALA A 74 -11.75 0.65 3.86
N LYS A 75 -11.13 0.56 2.67
CA LYS A 75 -10.21 -0.53 2.32
C LYS A 75 -8.77 -0.30 2.81
N MET A 76 -8.46 0.94 3.18
CA MET A 76 -7.12 1.35 3.62
C MET A 76 -6.87 0.92 5.06
N ASP A 77 -5.62 0.61 5.39
CA ASP A 77 -5.23 0.32 6.77
C ASP A 77 -5.59 1.49 7.71
N PRO A 78 -6.10 1.21 8.93
CA PRO A 78 -6.42 2.24 9.90
C PRO A 78 -5.23 3.14 10.22
N ILE A 79 -5.54 4.41 10.45
CA ILE A 79 -4.59 5.43 10.92
C ILE A 79 -5.24 6.28 12.02
N SER A 80 -4.43 6.79 12.94
CA SER A 80 -4.88 7.76 13.93
C SER A 80 -4.87 9.16 13.34
N ALA A 81 -5.75 10.04 13.84
CA ALA A 81 -5.83 11.42 13.39
C ALA A 81 -4.49 12.15 13.62
N ALA A 82 -3.83 11.89 14.75
CA ALA A 82 -2.52 12.45 15.06
C ALA A 82 -1.43 12.03 14.08
N ALA A 83 -1.41 10.75 13.69
CA ALA A 83 -0.45 10.26 12.70
C ALA A 83 -0.74 10.85 11.32
N LEU A 84 -2.01 10.91 10.92
CA LEU A 84 -2.43 11.50 9.65
C LEU A 84 -2.06 12.99 9.56
N GLN A 85 -2.29 13.76 10.62
CA GLN A 85 -1.89 15.17 10.70
C GLN A 85 -0.37 15.33 10.52
N LYS A 86 0.43 14.51 11.20
CA LYS A 86 1.90 14.54 11.06
C LYS A 86 2.34 14.34 9.61
N TYR A 87 1.69 13.43 8.86
CA TYR A 87 2.02 13.24 7.44
C TYR A 87 1.55 14.40 6.56
N ILE A 88 0.40 15.00 6.85
CA ILE A 88 -0.07 16.21 6.15
C ILE A 88 0.93 17.36 6.35
N ASP A 89 1.36 17.60 7.58
CA ASP A 89 2.32 18.65 7.91
C ASP A 89 3.65 18.40 7.18
N LEU A 90 4.12 17.15 7.19
CA LEU A 90 5.35 16.76 6.48
C LEU A 90 5.22 16.99 4.97
N LEU A 91 4.11 16.58 4.34
CA LEU A 91 3.87 16.84 2.91
C LEU A 91 3.84 18.34 2.62
N TYR A 92 3.22 19.14 3.48
CA TYR A 92 3.20 20.59 3.32
C TYR A 92 4.60 21.20 3.34
N THR A 93 5.52 20.68 4.17
CA THR A 93 6.92 21.13 4.16
C THR A 93 7.68 20.80 2.87
N TYR A 94 7.28 19.77 2.13
CA TYR A 94 7.91 19.38 0.87
C TYR A 94 7.34 20.11 -0.36
N VAL A 95 6.09 20.57 -0.28
CA VAL A 95 5.42 21.30 -1.38
C VAL A 95 5.76 22.80 -1.35
N ARG A 96 6.16 23.32 -0.19
CA ARG A 96 6.61 24.70 -0.02
C ARG A 96 8.06 24.89 -0.45
#